data_AF-A0A1S2LGZ8-F1
#
_entry.id   AF-A0A1S2LGZ8-F1
#
_cell.length_a   1.000
_cell.length_b   1.000
_cell.length_c   1.000
_cell.angle_alpha   90.00
_cell.angle_beta   90.00
_cell.angle_gamma   90.00
#
_symmetry.space_group_name_H-M   'P 1'
#
loop_
_entity.id
_entity.type
_entity.pdbx_description
1 polymer ?
#
loop_
_entity_poly.entity_id
_entity_poly.type
_entity_poly.pdbx_seq_one_letter_code
_entity_poly.pdbx_strand_id
1 'polypeptide(L)'
;MNKDKKKICFALLVHNKQELVEQLIENIKCFCPNSTIVLYNGGDDPSFASNLNIPICPTSKKLNYGNLASFFIETMEWIEEIGIEYDYFINLDSDVLFFRKGFERFIEEQMTDSDYMGVNLHLPDSSWFCGEKFKKDITRWKPFFCVDPIWGVFNVGQVFSKKLVKSLVQYEMKELLKKAIEETPVFGIEEIVFVNMASELGYNIKNYPTETYLQMIRFRPYFTIRELAKCINKYEKTWFCHPIKRIENDTARQLIYRLQNQNFDPTLYKENLPWFHKDQTQYSPSLCVLTRSGYVELVARTENRLTHYYKDVENWFATDTFAHSVTGTPLFYEGDSGYFDVACALDRGGIAHWWRDNYSRKKTWYGPTIITKQNVKPLILTQLNTGNLIFIGLKENNLLYWIRDDGKTWGWKGPFH
;
A
#
# COMPACT_ATOMS: atom_id res chain seq x y z
N MET A 1 -0.82 -28.87 15.73
CA MET A 1 -0.34 -27.65 16.39
C MET A 1 1.03 -27.33 15.81
N ASN A 2 1.12 -26.29 14.99
CA ASN A 2 2.35 -25.98 14.26
C ASN A 2 3.27 -25.14 15.16
N LYS A 3 4.58 -25.45 15.18
CA LYS A 3 5.63 -24.74 15.91
C LYS A 3 5.50 -23.22 15.81
N ASP A 4 5.76 -22.53 16.92
CA ASP A 4 5.58 -21.09 17.15
C ASP A 4 6.00 -20.23 15.95
N LYS A 5 5.01 -19.65 15.26
CA LYS A 5 5.26 -18.59 14.28
C LYS A 5 5.88 -17.40 15.00
N LYS A 6 6.88 -16.78 14.38
CA LYS A 6 7.52 -15.58 14.94
C LYS A 6 6.53 -14.43 14.91
N LYS A 7 6.55 -13.65 15.99
CA LYS A 7 5.64 -12.51 16.19
C LYS A 7 6.31 -11.23 15.70
N ILE A 8 5.63 -10.49 14.84
CA ILE A 8 6.09 -9.19 14.35
C ILE A 8 5.31 -8.08 15.06
N CYS A 9 6.01 -7.08 15.60
CA CYS A 9 5.43 -5.83 16.08
C CYS A 9 5.73 -4.72 15.07
N PHE A 10 4.70 -4.23 14.39
CA PHE A 10 4.79 -3.05 13.54
C PHE A 10 4.57 -1.79 14.36
N ALA A 11 5.58 -0.92 14.39
CA ALA A 11 5.48 0.42 14.94
C ALA A 11 5.18 1.41 13.81
N LEU A 12 4.04 2.10 13.89
CA LEU A 12 3.60 3.03 12.85
C LEU A 12 3.78 4.48 13.29
N LEU A 13 4.56 5.25 12.54
CA LEU A 13 4.65 6.70 12.73
C LEU A 13 3.48 7.40 12.02
N VAL A 14 2.58 7.99 12.79
CA VAL A 14 1.35 8.64 12.30
C VAL A 14 1.26 10.08 12.79
N HIS A 15 0.61 10.97 12.02
CA HIS A 15 0.63 12.40 12.35
C HIS A 15 -0.61 13.21 11.91
N ASN A 16 -1.52 12.65 11.10
CA ASN A 16 -2.81 13.24 10.70
C ASN A 16 -3.64 12.22 9.88
N LYS A 17 -4.84 12.60 9.41
CA LYS A 17 -5.71 11.82 8.50
C LYS A 17 -6.04 10.42 9.03
N GLN A 18 -6.88 10.40 10.05
CA GLN A 18 -7.19 9.19 10.83
C GLN A 18 -7.76 8.07 9.96
N GLU A 19 -8.59 8.41 8.97
CA GLU A 19 -9.21 7.46 8.04
C GLU A 19 -8.14 6.70 7.22
N LEU A 20 -7.03 7.37 6.88
CA LEU A 20 -5.93 6.73 6.15
C LEU A 20 -5.04 5.88 7.05
N VAL A 21 -4.99 6.19 8.35
CA VAL A 21 -4.32 5.37 9.37
C VAL A 21 -5.13 4.11 9.63
N GLU A 22 -6.45 4.23 9.76
CA GLU A 22 -7.37 3.09 9.87
C GLU A 22 -7.22 2.14 8.68
N GLN A 23 -7.21 2.69 7.45
CA GLN A 23 -6.97 1.88 6.26
C GLN A 23 -5.60 1.19 6.26
N LEU A 24 -4.54 1.82 6.78
CA LEU A 24 -3.22 1.18 6.93
C LEU A 24 -3.28 0.04 7.95
N ILE A 25 -3.98 0.22 9.06
CA ILE A 25 -4.17 -0.82 10.08
C ILE A 25 -4.91 -2.03 9.48
N GLU A 26 -6.00 -1.80 8.76
CA GLU A 26 -6.75 -2.85 8.06
C GLU A 26 -5.89 -3.56 7.01
N ASN A 27 -5.09 -2.78 6.26
CA ASN A 27 -4.18 -3.29 5.26
C ASN A 27 -3.12 -4.23 5.85
N ILE A 28 -2.49 -3.84 6.97
CA ILE A 28 -1.54 -4.70 7.68
C ILE A 28 -2.24 -5.95 8.20
N LYS A 29 -3.43 -5.82 8.82
CA LYS A 29 -4.21 -6.98 9.31
C LYS A 29 -4.57 -7.96 8.19
N CYS A 30 -4.82 -7.48 6.97
CA CYS A 30 -5.11 -8.34 5.82
C CYS A 30 -3.88 -9.13 5.34
N PHE A 31 -2.74 -8.45 5.19
CA PHE A 31 -1.55 -9.03 4.55
C PHE A 31 -0.56 -9.68 5.55
N CYS A 32 -0.60 -9.26 6.81
CA CYS A 32 0.26 -9.70 7.92
C CYS A 32 -0.60 -10.02 9.17
N PRO A 33 -1.51 -11.02 9.11
CA PRO A 33 -2.52 -11.24 10.14
C PRO A 33 -1.99 -11.77 11.48
N ASN A 34 -0.74 -12.23 11.54
CA ASN A 34 -0.10 -12.72 12.78
C ASN A 34 0.77 -11.64 13.44
N SER A 35 0.67 -10.39 12.99
CA SER A 35 1.42 -9.26 13.55
C SER A 35 0.62 -8.48 14.59
N THR A 36 1.34 -7.77 15.45
CA THR A 36 0.81 -6.74 16.35
C THR A 36 1.15 -5.37 15.78
N ILE A 37 0.29 -4.38 16.05
CA ILE A 37 0.46 -3.01 15.59
C ILE A 37 0.47 -2.10 16.82
N VAL A 38 1.42 -1.17 16.85
CA VAL A 38 1.45 -0.06 17.80
C VAL A 38 1.64 1.26 17.07
N LEU A 39 1.12 2.35 17.63
CA LEU A 39 1.21 3.69 17.03
C LEU A 39 2.17 4.58 17.81
N TYR A 40 2.84 5.46 17.08
CA TYR A 40 3.51 6.63 17.64
C TYR A 40 2.91 7.88 17.00
N ASN A 41 2.28 8.74 17.81
CA ASN A 41 1.71 9.99 17.34
C ASN A 41 2.78 11.08 17.22
N GLY A 42 3.29 11.26 16.01
CA GLY A 42 4.21 12.33 15.64
C GLY A 42 3.53 13.64 15.23
N GLY A 43 2.20 13.75 15.40
CA GLY A 43 1.39 14.88 14.96
C GLY A 43 1.25 16.01 15.99
N ASP A 44 0.50 17.04 15.61
CA ASP A 44 0.19 18.20 16.46
C ASP A 44 -0.93 17.94 17.47
N ASP A 45 -1.85 17.04 17.16
CA ASP A 45 -3.01 16.71 18.00
C ASP A 45 -2.70 15.50 18.90
N PRO A 46 -2.56 15.67 20.23
CA PRO A 46 -2.25 14.57 21.15
C PRO A 46 -3.35 13.50 21.22
N SER A 47 -4.59 13.84 20.84
CA SER A 47 -5.73 12.92 20.85
C SER A 47 -5.89 12.14 19.54
N PHE A 48 -5.07 12.44 18.53
CA PHE A 48 -5.11 11.81 17.22
C PHE A 48 -5.02 10.27 17.32
N ALA A 49 -5.88 9.56 16.59
CA ALA A 49 -5.97 8.10 16.54
C ALA A 49 -6.39 7.39 17.85
N SER A 50 -6.74 8.11 18.91
CA SER A 50 -7.15 7.54 20.20
C SER A 50 -8.38 6.63 20.14
N ASN A 51 -9.25 6.82 19.14
CA ASN A 51 -10.45 6.03 18.91
C ASN A 51 -10.23 4.77 18.04
N LEU A 52 -9.01 4.52 17.53
CA LEU A 52 -8.72 3.39 16.64
C LEU A 52 -8.54 2.05 17.38
N ASN A 53 -8.62 2.04 18.72
CA ASN A 53 -8.40 0.86 19.56
C ASN A 53 -7.06 0.14 19.29
N ILE A 54 -6.04 0.89 18.87
CA ILE A 54 -4.65 0.41 18.74
C ILE A 54 -3.82 1.07 19.85
N PRO A 55 -2.93 0.33 20.54
CA PRO A 55 -2.04 0.91 21.53
C PRO A 55 -1.19 2.06 20.95
N ILE A 56 -1.14 3.19 21.65
CA ILE A 56 -0.35 4.37 21.28
C ILE A 56 0.75 4.56 22.33
N CYS A 57 1.99 4.78 21.87
CA CYS A 57 3.12 5.05 22.73
C CYS A 57 2.85 6.30 23.60
N PRO A 58 2.86 6.19 24.94
CA PRO A 58 2.43 7.26 25.84
C PRO A 58 3.40 8.45 25.85
N THR A 59 4.66 8.24 25.45
CA THR A 59 5.66 9.32 25.31
C THR A 59 5.63 9.98 23.94
N SER A 60 4.73 9.54 23.05
CA SER A 60 4.64 10.09 21.70
C SER A 60 4.42 11.61 21.71
N LYS A 61 5.12 12.28 20.81
CA LYS A 61 5.20 13.73 20.72
C LYS A 61 5.35 14.14 19.27
N LYS A 62 5.00 15.40 18.98
CA LYS A 62 5.24 15.99 17.67
C LYS A 62 6.69 15.80 17.24
N LEU A 63 6.90 15.20 16.07
CA LEU A 63 8.23 15.03 15.48
C LEU A 63 8.44 16.04 14.36
N ASN A 64 9.68 16.45 14.20
CA ASN A 64 10.08 17.26 13.06
C ASN A 64 10.38 16.37 11.87
N TYR A 65 9.94 16.78 10.68
CA TYR A 65 10.22 16.04 9.46
C TYR A 65 11.74 15.88 9.26
N GLY A 66 12.19 14.63 9.15
CA GLY A 66 13.61 14.30 9.03
C GLY A 66 14.36 14.13 10.35
N ASN A 67 13.69 14.20 11.50
CA ASN A 67 14.26 13.74 12.77
C ASN A 67 13.24 12.80 13.42
N LEU A 68 13.36 11.51 13.09
CA LEU A 68 12.40 10.48 13.48
C LEU A 68 12.98 9.48 14.48
N ALA A 69 14.23 9.64 14.91
CA ALA A 69 14.90 8.64 15.76
C ALA A 69 14.27 8.50 17.16
N SER A 70 13.67 9.56 17.72
CA SER A 70 12.93 9.46 18.99
C SER A 70 11.78 8.45 18.92
N PHE A 71 11.10 8.36 17.77
CA PHE A 71 10.02 7.40 17.58
C PHE A 71 10.49 5.95 17.78
N PHE A 72 11.68 5.59 17.31
CA PHE A 72 12.19 4.23 17.45
C PHE A 72 12.47 3.89 18.91
N ILE A 73 13.34 4.66 19.58
CA ILE A 73 13.81 4.30 20.92
C ILE A 73 12.70 4.38 21.96
N GLU A 74 11.83 5.40 21.87
CA GLU A 74 10.71 5.54 22.80
C GLU A 74 9.66 4.43 22.61
N THR A 75 9.39 4.03 21.37
CA THR A 75 8.47 2.91 21.12
C THR A 75 9.09 1.59 21.61
N MET A 76 10.37 1.37 21.34
CA MET A 76 11.11 0.17 21.80
C MET A 76 11.12 0.05 23.34
N GLU A 77 11.40 1.15 24.04
CA GLU A 77 11.32 1.21 25.51
C GLU A 77 9.92 0.82 25.99
N TRP A 78 8.92 1.49 25.45
CA TRP A 78 7.54 1.30 25.89
C TRP A 78 7.05 -0.13 25.65
N ILE A 79 7.30 -0.74 24.49
CA ILE A 79 6.82 -2.11 24.21
C ILE A 79 7.51 -3.16 25.10
N GLU A 80 8.75 -2.92 25.52
CA GLU A 80 9.45 -3.77 26.49
C GLU A 80 8.88 -3.58 27.89
N GLU A 81 8.57 -2.34 28.31
CA GLU A 81 7.98 -2.02 29.61
C GLU A 81 6.61 -2.68 29.81
N ILE A 82 5.75 -2.64 28.79
CA ILE A 82 4.41 -3.25 28.88
C ILE A 82 4.39 -4.75 28.53
N GLY A 83 5.54 -5.32 28.17
CA GLY A 83 5.68 -6.74 27.89
C GLY A 83 4.95 -7.23 26.64
N ILE A 84 4.89 -6.44 25.57
CA ILE A 84 4.35 -6.92 24.28
C ILE A 84 5.17 -8.14 23.82
N GLU A 85 4.48 -9.19 23.39
CA GLU A 85 5.12 -10.38 22.83
C GLU A 85 5.43 -10.18 21.35
N TYR A 86 6.72 -10.05 21.04
CA TYR A 86 7.24 -10.00 19.68
C TYR A 86 8.60 -10.70 19.60
N ASP A 87 8.97 -11.13 18.40
CA ASP A 87 10.31 -11.58 18.02
C ASP A 87 11.04 -10.50 17.20
N TYR A 88 10.29 -9.75 16.39
CA TYR A 88 10.82 -8.71 15.51
C TYR A 88 10.03 -7.40 15.66
N PHE A 89 10.76 -6.29 15.77
CA PHE A 89 10.22 -4.93 15.72
C PHE A 89 10.49 -4.34 14.34
N ILE A 90 9.48 -3.75 13.71
CA ILE A 90 9.58 -3.15 12.37
C ILE A 90 8.93 -1.77 12.36
N ASN A 91 9.68 -0.75 11.93
CA ASN A 91 9.15 0.60 11.78
C ASN A 91 8.51 0.82 10.40
N LEU A 92 7.37 1.49 10.33
CA LEU A 92 6.72 1.87 9.08
C LEU A 92 6.19 3.31 9.13
N ASP A 93 6.28 3.99 8.00
CA ASP A 93 5.68 5.31 7.81
C ASP A 93 4.21 5.19 7.39
N SER A 94 3.41 6.21 7.72
CA SER A 94 1.96 6.28 7.41
C SER A 94 1.59 6.33 5.91
N ASP A 95 2.56 6.35 4.99
CA ASP A 95 2.40 6.25 3.54
C ASP A 95 2.91 4.92 2.94
N VAL A 96 3.19 3.92 3.78
CA VAL A 96 3.36 2.51 3.38
C VAL A 96 2.01 1.86 3.08
N LEU A 97 1.95 0.95 2.12
CA LEU A 97 0.86 -0.03 2.00
C LEU A 97 1.38 -1.40 1.53
N PHE A 98 0.88 -2.47 2.13
CA PHE A 98 1.05 -3.86 1.72
C PHE A 98 0.09 -4.22 0.59
N PHE A 99 0.54 -5.05 -0.34
CA PHE A 99 -0.26 -5.47 -1.50
C PHE A 99 -0.21 -6.99 -1.76
N ARG A 100 0.52 -7.75 -0.94
CA ARG A 100 0.64 -9.21 -1.05
C ARG A 100 0.99 -9.85 0.30
N LYS A 101 0.46 -11.06 0.53
CA LYS A 101 0.77 -11.91 1.70
C LYS A 101 2.18 -12.50 1.61
N GLY A 102 2.69 -12.98 2.75
CA GLY A 102 3.96 -13.71 2.83
C GLY A 102 5.12 -12.89 3.39
N PHE A 103 4.89 -11.61 3.73
CA PHE A 103 5.91 -10.77 4.36
C PHE A 103 6.39 -11.35 5.68
N GLU A 104 5.49 -11.89 6.50
CA GLU A 104 5.84 -12.49 7.80
C GLU A 104 6.85 -13.64 7.64
N ARG A 105 6.58 -14.54 6.69
CA ARG A 105 7.48 -15.66 6.36
C ARG A 105 8.82 -15.15 5.81
N PHE A 106 8.80 -14.10 4.99
CA PHE A 106 10.02 -13.48 4.50
C PHE A 106 10.87 -12.95 5.66
N ILE A 107 10.27 -12.26 6.63
CA ILE A 107 10.98 -11.78 7.82
C ILE A 107 11.55 -12.94 8.64
N GLU A 108 10.77 -13.99 8.87
CA GLU A 108 11.25 -15.22 9.55
C GLU A 108 12.48 -15.82 8.87
N GLU A 109 12.41 -16.01 7.55
CA GLU A 109 13.51 -16.59 6.76
C GLU A 109 14.73 -15.68 6.76
N GLN A 110 14.55 -14.37 6.60
CA GLN A 110 15.67 -13.43 6.57
C GLN A 110 16.28 -13.22 7.96
N MET A 111 15.52 -13.18 9.03
CA MET A 111 16.06 -12.86 10.34
C MET A 111 16.53 -14.09 11.12
N THR A 112 16.75 -15.23 10.46
CA THR A 112 17.23 -16.46 11.11
C THR A 112 18.68 -16.34 11.57
N ASP A 113 19.53 -15.64 10.81
CA ASP A 113 20.97 -15.47 11.04
C ASP A 113 21.37 -14.01 11.27
N SER A 114 20.38 -13.13 11.45
CA SER A 114 20.58 -11.69 11.52
C SER A 114 19.69 -11.06 12.59
N ASP A 115 20.17 -9.93 13.09
CA ASP A 115 19.62 -9.26 14.26
C ASP A 115 19.10 -7.86 13.92
N TYR A 116 19.59 -7.33 12.80
CA TYR A 116 19.18 -6.09 12.19
C TYR A 116 19.17 -6.25 10.67
N MET A 117 18.07 -5.86 10.04
CA MET A 117 17.97 -5.81 8.59
C MET A 117 17.45 -4.44 8.13
N GLY A 118 18.27 -3.74 7.35
CA GLY A 118 17.97 -2.41 6.83
C GLY A 118 17.70 -2.41 5.34
N VAL A 119 16.72 -1.62 4.90
CA VAL A 119 16.48 -1.40 3.46
C VAL A 119 17.63 -0.56 2.92
N ASN A 120 18.23 -0.95 1.81
CA ASN A 120 19.35 -0.23 1.22
C ASN A 120 20.51 0.01 2.19
N LEU A 121 20.94 -1.04 2.92
CA LEU A 121 22.15 -0.98 3.74
C LEU A 121 23.37 -0.74 2.85
N HIS A 122 24.12 0.32 3.16
CA HIS A 122 25.28 0.75 2.38
C HIS A 122 26.31 1.46 3.25
N LEU A 123 27.52 1.59 2.71
CA LEU A 123 28.49 2.57 3.19
C LEU A 123 28.21 3.91 2.48
N PRO A 124 28.30 5.05 3.19
CA PRO A 124 28.14 6.37 2.60
C PRO A 124 29.08 6.54 1.42
N ASP A 125 28.51 7.03 0.33
CA ASP A 125 29.27 7.73 -0.69
C ASP A 125 29.10 9.25 -0.52
N SER A 126 29.83 10.04 -1.30
CA SER A 126 29.77 11.50 -1.27
C SER A 126 28.43 12.08 -1.75
N SER A 127 27.52 11.26 -2.29
CA SER A 127 26.22 11.67 -2.78
C SER A 127 25.08 11.44 -1.77
N TRP A 128 25.32 10.69 -0.69
CA TRP A 128 24.32 10.43 0.33
C TRP A 128 24.11 11.63 1.26
N PHE A 129 22.99 12.33 1.06
CA PHE A 129 22.65 13.55 1.78
C PHE A 129 22.68 13.40 3.31
N CYS A 130 22.07 12.35 3.87
CA CYS A 130 22.03 12.13 5.32
C CYS A 130 23.44 11.91 5.88
N GLY A 131 24.26 11.11 5.21
CA GLY A 131 25.67 10.88 5.58
C GLY A 131 26.51 12.17 5.55
N GLU A 132 26.36 13.00 4.52
CA GLU A 132 27.06 14.29 4.42
C GLU A 132 26.61 15.28 5.50
N LYS A 133 25.34 15.25 5.92
CA LYS A 133 24.87 16.05 7.07
C LYS A 133 25.41 15.50 8.39
N PHE A 134 25.42 14.19 8.56
CA PHE A 134 25.93 13.53 9.75
C PHE A 134 27.41 13.85 10.01
N LYS A 135 28.24 13.87 8.97
CA LYS A 135 29.67 14.23 9.09
C LYS A 135 29.90 15.58 9.79
N LYS A 136 28.93 16.50 9.74
CA LYS A 136 28.99 17.82 10.40
C LYS A 136 28.71 17.77 11.90
N ASP A 137 28.07 16.72 12.40
CA ASP A 137 27.73 16.50 13.81
C ASP A 137 28.42 15.23 14.36
N ILE A 138 29.41 14.68 13.65
CA ILE A 138 30.06 13.40 13.94
C ILE A 138 30.60 13.30 15.38
N THR A 139 31.10 14.40 15.92
CA THR A 139 31.68 14.46 17.28
C THR A 139 30.65 14.11 18.35
N ARG A 140 29.37 14.45 18.15
CA ARG A 140 28.29 14.07 19.07
C ARG A 140 28.10 12.56 19.14
N TRP A 141 28.38 11.86 18.05
CA TRP A 141 28.04 10.44 17.87
C TRP A 141 29.19 9.48 18.19
N LYS A 142 30.44 9.96 18.14
CA LYS A 142 31.64 9.19 18.51
C LYS A 142 31.57 8.44 19.85
N PRO A 143 30.89 8.95 20.91
CA PRO A 143 30.76 8.22 22.16
C PRO A 143 29.89 6.96 22.07
N PHE A 144 29.04 6.82 21.05
CA PHE A 144 28.03 5.76 20.98
C PHE A 144 28.41 4.62 20.04
N PHE A 145 29.14 4.90 18.97
CA PHE A 145 29.54 3.89 17.98
C PHE A 145 30.74 4.34 17.14
N CYS A 146 31.44 3.36 16.57
CA CYS A 146 32.47 3.62 15.57
C CYS A 146 31.87 4.37 14.36
N VAL A 147 32.54 5.44 13.94
CA VAL A 147 32.12 6.28 12.80
C VAL A 147 32.94 6.04 11.53
N ASP A 148 33.82 5.03 11.56
CA ASP A 148 34.63 4.60 10.41
C ASP A 148 34.82 3.06 10.41
N PRO A 149 34.08 2.30 9.59
CA PRO A 149 33.04 2.79 8.68
C PRO A 149 31.78 3.25 9.44
N ILE A 150 31.01 4.13 8.82
CA ILE A 150 29.65 4.44 9.23
C ILE A 150 28.67 3.77 8.25
N TRP A 151 27.63 3.14 8.77
CA TRP A 151 26.59 2.49 7.97
C TRP A 151 25.40 3.40 7.74
N GLY A 152 24.74 3.21 6.60
CA GLY A 152 23.49 3.89 6.24
C GLY A 152 22.42 2.94 5.74
N VAL A 153 21.16 3.27 6.01
CA VAL A 153 19.97 2.54 5.53
C VAL A 153 18.91 3.51 5.05
N PHE A 154 17.81 3.01 4.51
CA PHE A 154 16.60 3.79 4.28
C PHE A 154 15.69 3.68 5.51
N ASN A 155 15.06 4.79 5.92
CA ASN A 155 14.27 4.83 7.16
C ASN A 155 13.19 3.74 7.24
N VAL A 156 12.38 3.58 6.19
CA VAL A 156 11.18 2.72 6.24
C VAL A 156 11.52 1.24 6.15
N GLY A 157 10.99 0.45 7.11
CA GLY A 157 11.07 -1.00 7.09
C GLY A 157 12.34 -1.58 7.71
N GLN A 158 13.03 -0.86 8.59
CA GLN A 158 14.13 -1.45 9.37
C GLN A 158 13.57 -2.52 10.32
N VAL A 159 14.27 -3.64 10.42
CA VAL A 159 13.86 -4.82 11.20
C VAL A 159 14.85 -5.06 12.31
N PHE A 160 14.36 -5.20 13.53
CA PHE A 160 15.16 -5.42 14.73
C PHE A 160 14.72 -6.70 15.40
N SER A 161 15.67 -7.57 15.75
CA SER A 161 15.41 -8.69 16.63
C SER A 161 15.10 -8.21 18.06
N LYS A 162 14.29 -8.97 18.80
CA LYS A 162 13.99 -8.67 20.21
C LYS A 162 15.25 -8.51 21.06
N LYS A 163 16.29 -9.33 20.82
CA LYS A 163 17.55 -9.24 21.58
C LYS A 163 18.26 -7.91 21.33
N LEU A 164 18.29 -7.43 20.08
CA LEU A 164 18.83 -6.13 19.76
C LEU A 164 18.02 -5.00 20.41
N VAL A 165 16.69 -5.07 20.34
CA VAL A 165 15.82 -4.08 21.01
C VAL A 165 16.13 -4.02 22.51
N LYS A 166 16.23 -5.18 23.18
CA LYS A 166 16.61 -5.25 24.60
C LYS A 166 17.95 -4.60 24.88
N SER A 167 18.98 -4.88 24.07
CA SER A 167 20.29 -4.24 24.24
C SER A 167 20.25 -2.73 24.04
N LEU A 168 19.45 -2.22 23.11
CA LEU A 168 19.28 -0.78 22.90
C LEU A 168 18.58 -0.12 24.11
N VAL A 169 17.52 -0.74 24.62
CA VAL A 169 16.73 -0.25 25.78
C VAL A 169 17.47 -0.40 27.11
N GLN A 170 18.41 -1.33 27.21
CA GLN A 170 19.25 -1.56 28.39
C GLN A 170 20.64 -0.95 28.24
N TYR A 171 20.89 -0.23 27.14
CA TYR A 171 22.19 0.37 26.87
C TYR A 171 22.58 1.34 27.98
N GLU A 172 23.80 1.21 28.50
CA GLU A 172 24.24 1.97 29.67
C GLU A 172 24.20 3.49 29.43
N MET A 173 24.46 3.94 28.20
CA MET A 173 24.41 5.34 27.81
C MET A 173 23.07 5.73 27.15
N LYS A 174 21.99 4.96 27.31
CA LYS A 174 20.70 5.21 26.66
C LYS A 174 20.15 6.61 26.89
N GLU A 175 20.21 7.13 28.12
CA GLU A 175 19.72 8.49 28.39
C GLU A 175 20.57 9.56 27.68
N LEU A 176 21.88 9.34 27.56
CA LEU A 176 22.75 10.20 26.76
C LEU A 176 22.47 10.06 25.26
N LEU A 177 22.16 8.85 24.78
CA LEU A 177 21.77 8.58 23.40
C LEU A 177 20.46 9.28 23.05
N LYS A 178 19.43 9.19 23.90
CA LYS A 178 18.15 9.89 23.73
C LYS A 178 18.35 11.40 23.67
N LYS A 179 19.16 11.95 24.58
CA LYS A 179 19.53 13.37 24.55
C LYS A 179 20.25 13.74 23.25
N ALA A 180 21.19 12.91 22.78
CA ALA A 180 21.89 13.15 21.52
C ALA A 180 20.94 13.13 20.31
N ILE A 181 19.97 12.22 20.30
CA ILE A 181 18.90 12.15 19.30
C ILE A 181 18.04 13.43 19.32
N GLU A 182 17.62 13.89 20.50
CA GLU A 182 16.76 15.07 20.63
C GLU A 182 17.47 16.36 20.21
N GLU A 183 18.76 16.48 20.52
CA GLU A 183 19.55 17.67 20.23
C GLU A 183 20.13 17.69 18.81
N THR A 184 20.06 16.59 18.05
CA THR A 184 20.69 16.53 16.74
C THR A 184 19.90 17.32 15.68
N PRO A 185 20.56 18.20 14.91
CA PRO A 185 19.94 18.88 13.78
C PRO A 185 20.04 18.07 12.48
N VAL A 186 20.62 16.86 12.52
CA VAL A 186 20.89 16.04 11.33
C VAL A 186 19.59 15.48 10.79
N PHE A 187 19.32 15.77 9.52
CA PHE A 187 18.20 15.17 8.78
C PHE A 187 18.50 13.69 8.48
N GLY A 188 17.53 12.81 8.71
CA GLY A 188 17.62 11.38 8.46
C GLY A 188 18.51 10.65 9.48
N ILE A 189 18.58 11.14 10.72
CA ILE A 189 19.49 10.57 11.72
C ILE A 189 19.12 9.11 12.07
N GLU A 190 17.85 8.75 11.98
CA GLU A 190 17.33 7.39 12.11
C GLU A 190 17.85 6.42 11.04
N GLU A 191 18.34 6.93 9.90
CA GLU A 191 18.97 6.15 8.84
C GLU A 191 20.42 5.74 9.17
N ILE A 192 20.95 6.23 10.30
CA ILE A 192 22.35 6.07 10.72
C ILE A 192 22.42 5.43 12.10
N VAL A 193 21.76 6.03 13.09
CA VAL A 193 22.03 5.71 14.51
C VAL A 193 21.81 4.24 14.80
N PHE A 194 20.68 3.68 14.40
CA PHE A 194 20.29 2.35 14.80
C PHE A 194 21.11 1.23 14.14
N VAL A 195 21.49 1.40 12.86
CA VAL A 195 22.35 0.43 12.19
C VAL A 195 23.78 0.44 12.77
N ASN A 196 24.31 1.62 13.12
CA ASN A 196 25.64 1.71 13.71
C ASN A 196 25.66 1.25 15.16
N MET A 197 24.61 1.53 15.94
CA MET A 197 24.43 0.95 17.27
C MET A 197 24.34 -0.58 17.22
N ALA A 198 23.62 -1.15 16.25
CA ALA A 198 23.58 -2.60 16.08
C ALA A 198 24.98 -3.18 15.80
N SER A 199 25.75 -2.52 14.91
CA SER A 199 27.14 -2.91 14.64
C SER A 199 28.04 -2.79 15.87
N GLU A 200 27.95 -1.68 16.61
CA GLU A 200 28.78 -1.43 17.81
C GLU A 200 28.50 -2.46 18.91
N LEU A 201 27.24 -2.82 19.10
CA LEU A 201 26.81 -3.83 20.06
C LEU A 201 27.13 -5.27 19.61
N GLY A 202 27.80 -5.45 18.47
CA GLY A 202 28.26 -6.76 17.98
C GLY A 202 27.15 -7.62 17.36
N TYR A 203 26.06 -7.01 16.89
CA TYR A 203 24.94 -7.72 16.28
C TYR A 203 25.12 -7.92 14.77
N ASN A 204 24.55 -9.00 14.24
CA ASN A 204 24.61 -9.31 12.81
C ASN A 204 23.68 -8.39 12.00
N ILE A 205 24.26 -7.40 11.32
CA ILE A 205 23.55 -6.49 10.42
C ILE A 205 23.51 -7.04 8.99
N LYS A 206 22.41 -6.81 8.26
CA LYS A 206 22.36 -7.13 6.82
C LYS A 206 21.45 -6.20 6.01
N ASN A 207 21.63 -6.21 4.70
CA ASN A 207 20.73 -5.57 3.75
C ASN A 207 19.49 -6.43 3.51
N TYR A 208 18.35 -5.81 3.20
CA TYR A 208 17.29 -6.49 2.48
C TYR A 208 17.85 -7.08 1.17
N PRO A 209 17.37 -8.25 0.70
CA PRO A 209 17.70 -8.71 -0.64
C PRO A 209 17.27 -7.67 -1.67
N THR A 210 18.15 -7.28 -2.58
CA THR A 210 17.94 -6.11 -3.45
C THR A 210 16.64 -6.18 -4.25
N GLU A 211 16.26 -7.37 -4.70
CA GLU A 211 15.03 -7.57 -5.47
C GLU A 211 13.74 -7.31 -4.70
N THR A 212 13.81 -7.23 -3.35
CA THR A 212 12.62 -7.04 -2.52
C THR A 212 12.26 -5.56 -2.36
N TYR A 213 13.20 -4.62 -2.52
CA TYR A 213 12.97 -3.20 -2.21
C TYR A 213 13.26 -2.22 -3.35
N LEU A 214 14.22 -2.49 -4.24
CA LEU A 214 14.86 -1.49 -5.12
C LEU A 214 13.89 -0.62 -5.94
N GLN A 215 12.71 -1.15 -6.26
CA GLN A 215 11.72 -0.50 -7.13
C GLN A 215 10.42 -0.17 -6.41
N MET A 216 10.34 -0.50 -5.12
CA MET A 216 9.11 -0.50 -4.33
C MET A 216 9.21 0.35 -3.07
N ILE A 217 10.42 0.54 -2.53
CA ILE A 217 10.68 1.33 -1.34
C ILE A 217 11.67 2.44 -1.73
N ARG A 218 11.21 3.70 -1.68
CA ARG A 218 12.01 4.87 -2.04
C ARG A 218 11.51 6.14 -1.37
N PHE A 219 12.32 7.20 -1.34
CA PHE A 219 11.91 8.50 -0.80
C PHE A 219 10.81 9.16 -1.62
N ARG A 220 11.01 9.32 -2.94
CA ARG A 220 10.10 9.93 -3.92
C ARG A 220 10.51 9.45 -5.33
N PRO A 221 9.66 9.61 -6.36
CA PRO A 221 8.28 10.13 -6.34
C PRO A 221 7.27 9.13 -5.74
N TYR A 222 6.07 9.62 -5.41
CA TYR A 222 4.94 8.75 -5.07
C TYR A 222 4.56 7.84 -6.24
N PHE A 223 4.09 6.63 -5.95
CA PHE A 223 3.63 5.72 -6.98
C PHE A 223 2.42 6.28 -7.74
N THR A 224 2.44 6.09 -9.06
CA THR A 224 1.24 6.17 -9.90
C THR A 224 0.58 4.80 -9.99
N ILE A 225 -0.71 4.76 -10.37
CA ILE A 225 -1.41 3.48 -10.58
C ILE A 225 -0.71 2.60 -11.63
N ARG A 226 -0.23 3.19 -12.74
CA ARG A 226 0.48 2.46 -13.81
C ARG A 226 1.77 1.83 -13.31
N GLU A 227 2.56 2.63 -12.60
CA GLU A 227 3.82 2.17 -12.04
C GLU A 227 3.60 1.06 -11.01
N LEU A 228 2.68 1.27 -10.07
CA LEU A 228 2.38 0.31 -9.02
C LEU A 228 1.88 -1.01 -9.62
N ALA A 229 0.92 -0.98 -10.56
CA ALA A 229 0.45 -2.17 -11.23
C ALA A 229 1.61 -2.93 -11.92
N LYS A 230 2.47 -2.23 -12.66
CA LYS A 230 3.67 -2.82 -13.29
C LYS A 230 4.59 -3.47 -12.26
N CYS A 231 4.85 -2.80 -11.15
CA CYS A 231 5.81 -3.27 -10.16
C CYS A 231 5.27 -4.45 -9.34
N ILE A 232 3.99 -4.43 -8.92
CA ILE A 232 3.34 -5.55 -8.21
C ILE A 232 3.46 -6.85 -9.03
N ASN A 233 3.35 -6.73 -10.36
CA ASN A 233 3.50 -7.87 -11.25
C ASN A 233 4.94 -8.32 -11.40
N LYS A 234 5.85 -7.36 -11.60
CA LYS A 234 7.23 -7.67 -11.95
C LYS A 234 8.02 -8.21 -10.76
N TYR A 235 7.76 -7.68 -9.56
CA TYR A 235 8.55 -7.98 -8.36
C TYR A 235 7.76 -8.89 -7.42
N GLU A 236 7.88 -10.19 -7.66
CA GLU A 236 7.15 -11.23 -6.91
C GLU A 236 7.62 -11.35 -5.45
N LYS A 237 8.88 -11.00 -5.19
CA LYS A 237 9.49 -10.98 -3.86
C LYS A 237 9.35 -9.63 -3.16
N THR A 238 8.28 -8.89 -3.42
CA THR A 238 7.96 -7.66 -2.70
C THR A 238 6.53 -7.71 -2.15
N TRP A 239 6.35 -7.15 -0.96
CA TRP A 239 5.12 -7.25 -0.18
C TRP A 239 4.46 -5.91 0.14
N PHE A 240 5.24 -4.83 0.24
CA PHE A 240 4.75 -3.47 0.47
C PHE A 240 5.48 -2.46 -0.40
N CYS A 241 4.86 -1.30 -0.57
CA CYS A 241 5.41 -0.18 -1.31
C CYS A 241 5.41 1.10 -0.48
N HIS A 242 6.42 1.93 -0.72
CA HIS A 242 6.57 3.25 -0.16
C HIS A 242 7.22 4.17 -1.21
N PRO A 243 6.64 5.35 -1.52
CA PRO A 243 5.53 5.99 -0.81
C PRO A 243 4.21 6.01 -1.62
N ILE A 244 3.07 5.82 -0.94
CA ILE A 244 1.73 6.01 -1.49
C ILE A 244 1.15 7.33 -0.99
N LYS A 245 0.58 8.15 -1.88
CA LYS A 245 0.00 9.43 -1.46
C LYS A 245 -1.04 9.21 -0.36
N ARG A 246 -0.92 10.00 0.71
CA ARG A 246 -1.90 10.05 1.81
C ARG A 246 -3.12 10.86 1.40
N ILE A 247 -3.80 10.42 0.34
CA ILE A 247 -5.04 10.98 -0.19
C ILE A 247 -5.98 9.80 -0.42
N GLU A 248 -7.16 9.83 0.18
CA GLU A 248 -8.13 8.72 0.14
C GLU A 248 -8.42 8.24 -1.29
N ASN A 249 -8.68 9.18 -2.20
CA ASN A 249 -9.01 8.91 -3.60
C ASN A 249 -7.79 8.79 -4.54
N ASP A 250 -6.57 8.62 -3.99
CA ASP A 250 -5.39 8.36 -4.81
C ASP A 250 -5.53 7.03 -5.57
N THR A 251 -5.26 7.05 -6.87
CA THR A 251 -5.48 5.87 -7.73
C THR A 251 -4.57 4.69 -7.41
N ALA A 252 -3.33 4.92 -6.93
CA ALA A 252 -2.44 3.84 -6.54
C ALA A 252 -2.89 3.21 -5.22
N ARG A 253 -3.35 4.05 -4.28
CA ARG A 253 -3.97 3.61 -3.02
C ARG A 253 -5.22 2.77 -3.25
N GLN A 254 -6.11 3.22 -4.14
CA GLN A 254 -7.34 2.51 -4.49
C GLN A 254 -7.07 1.16 -5.17
N LEU A 255 -5.98 1.02 -5.94
CA LEU A 255 -5.56 -0.27 -6.47
C LEU A 255 -5.24 -1.28 -5.36
N ILE A 256 -4.49 -0.85 -4.33
CA ILE A 256 -4.14 -1.71 -3.18
C ILE A 256 -5.38 -2.06 -2.36
N TYR A 257 -6.26 -1.08 -2.12
CA TYR A 257 -7.52 -1.33 -1.42
C TYR A 257 -8.40 -2.37 -2.14
N ARG A 258 -8.35 -2.43 -3.47
CA ARG A 258 -9.04 -3.50 -4.22
C ARG A 258 -8.35 -4.85 -4.11
N LEU A 259 -7.01 -4.90 -4.17
CA LEU A 259 -6.24 -6.12 -3.92
C LEU A 259 -6.55 -6.74 -2.55
N GLN A 260 -6.80 -5.90 -1.56
CA GLN A 260 -7.18 -6.31 -0.21
C GLN A 260 -8.60 -6.93 -0.15
N ASN A 261 -9.52 -6.49 -1.01
CA ASN A 261 -10.94 -6.77 -0.91
C ASN A 261 -11.52 -7.65 -2.04
N GLN A 262 -10.75 -7.96 -3.10
CA GLN A 262 -11.23 -8.72 -4.27
C GLN A 262 -10.16 -9.67 -4.81
N ASN A 263 -10.59 -10.80 -5.39
CA ASN A 263 -9.77 -11.79 -6.12
C ASN A 263 -9.18 -11.20 -7.43
N PHE A 264 -8.35 -10.15 -7.33
CA PHE A 264 -7.73 -9.46 -8.46
C PHE A 264 -6.32 -10.02 -8.74
N ASP A 265 -6.05 -10.40 -10.01
CA ASP A 265 -4.70 -10.77 -10.47
C ASP A 265 -4.08 -9.60 -11.25
N PRO A 266 -3.08 -8.91 -10.68
CA PRO A 266 -2.47 -7.77 -11.34
C PRO A 266 -1.67 -8.18 -12.59
N THR A 267 -1.20 -9.45 -12.73
CA THR A 267 -0.25 -9.90 -13.78
C THR A 267 -0.76 -9.71 -15.21
N LEU A 268 -2.07 -9.57 -15.35
CA LEU A 268 -2.82 -9.31 -16.57
C LEU A 268 -2.47 -7.99 -17.27
N TYR A 269 -1.75 -7.09 -16.60
CA TYR A 269 -1.19 -5.85 -17.16
C TYR A 269 0.25 -5.97 -17.70
N LYS A 270 0.91 -7.13 -17.54
CA LYS A 270 2.22 -7.39 -18.17
C LYS A 270 2.12 -7.62 -19.68
N GLU A 271 0.94 -7.94 -20.17
CA GLU A 271 0.75 -8.40 -21.54
C GLU A 271 0.52 -7.25 -22.52
N ASN A 272 1.06 -7.39 -23.73
CA ASN A 272 0.83 -6.45 -24.82
C ASN A 272 -0.65 -6.50 -25.23
N LEU A 273 -1.47 -5.64 -24.62
CA LEU A 273 -2.82 -5.39 -25.11
C LEU A 273 -2.72 -5.10 -26.62
N PRO A 274 -3.52 -5.78 -27.46
CA PRO A 274 -3.24 -5.93 -28.89
C PRO A 274 -3.24 -4.60 -29.66
N TRP A 275 -3.89 -3.58 -29.12
CA TRP A 275 -4.05 -2.24 -29.71
C TRP A 275 -3.31 -1.14 -28.94
N PHE A 276 -2.83 -1.38 -27.72
CA PHE A 276 -2.35 -0.33 -26.80
C PHE A 276 -1.04 0.32 -27.25
N HIS A 277 -0.28 -0.32 -28.13
CA HIS A 277 1.00 0.17 -28.65
C HIS A 277 0.89 1.14 -29.83
N LYS A 278 -0.29 1.25 -30.46
CA LYS A 278 -0.44 1.99 -31.74
C LYS A 278 -0.82 3.46 -31.58
N ASP A 279 -1.50 3.84 -30.49
CA ASP A 279 -1.68 5.23 -30.04
C ASP A 279 -2.30 5.23 -28.62
N GLN A 280 -1.47 5.45 -27.59
CA GLN A 280 -1.89 5.35 -26.18
C GLN A 280 -2.93 6.40 -25.77
N THR A 281 -3.08 7.49 -26.53
CA THR A 281 -4.00 8.59 -26.19
C THR A 281 -5.45 8.28 -26.54
N GLN A 282 -5.67 7.34 -27.46
CA GLN A 282 -7.01 7.03 -27.96
C GLN A 282 -7.77 6.01 -27.11
N TYR A 283 -7.09 5.36 -26.16
CA TYR A 283 -7.66 4.25 -25.42
C TYR A 283 -7.69 4.45 -23.90
N SER A 284 -8.68 3.86 -23.24
CA SER A 284 -8.77 3.78 -21.78
C SER A 284 -9.31 2.42 -21.36
N PRO A 285 -8.43 1.44 -21.05
CA PRO A 285 -8.83 0.12 -20.59
C PRO A 285 -9.32 0.15 -19.13
N SER A 286 -10.28 -0.72 -18.82
CA SER A 286 -10.65 -1.12 -17.47
C SER A 286 -9.53 -1.93 -16.81
N LEU A 287 -9.77 -2.33 -15.57
CA LEU A 287 -9.05 -3.45 -14.97
C LEU A 287 -9.33 -4.74 -15.75
N CYS A 288 -8.29 -5.55 -15.94
CA CYS A 288 -8.44 -6.92 -16.41
C CYS A 288 -9.06 -7.77 -15.30
N VAL A 289 -9.94 -8.68 -15.66
CA VAL A 289 -10.61 -9.63 -14.79
C VAL A 289 -10.26 -11.04 -15.28
N LEU A 290 -9.77 -11.90 -14.40
CA LEU A 290 -9.71 -13.34 -14.67
C LEU A 290 -11.10 -13.92 -14.39
N THR A 291 -11.76 -14.39 -15.44
CA THR A 291 -13.17 -14.74 -15.37
C THR A 291 -13.38 -16.19 -14.98
N ARG A 292 -14.58 -16.54 -14.52
CA ARG A 292 -14.94 -17.93 -14.17
C ARG A 292 -14.81 -18.90 -15.35
N SER A 293 -14.82 -18.38 -16.57
CA SER A 293 -14.59 -19.15 -17.80
C SER A 293 -13.10 -19.44 -18.06
N GLY A 294 -12.20 -18.93 -17.22
CA GLY A 294 -10.75 -19.12 -17.33
C GLY A 294 -10.05 -18.12 -18.26
N TYR A 295 -10.77 -17.13 -18.80
CA TYR A 295 -10.20 -16.12 -19.69
C TYR A 295 -9.81 -14.86 -18.95
N VAL A 296 -8.83 -14.15 -19.50
CA VAL A 296 -8.48 -12.79 -19.07
C VAL A 296 -9.29 -11.82 -19.90
N GLU A 297 -10.07 -10.96 -19.25
CA GLU A 297 -11.04 -10.12 -19.95
C GLU A 297 -10.99 -8.67 -19.48
N LEU A 298 -11.23 -7.72 -20.38
CA LEU A 298 -11.33 -6.30 -20.05
C LEU A 298 -12.29 -5.58 -20.98
N VAL A 299 -12.68 -4.36 -20.60
CA VAL A 299 -13.38 -3.43 -21.48
C VAL A 299 -12.49 -2.22 -21.71
N ALA A 300 -12.33 -1.78 -22.94
CA ALA A 300 -11.62 -0.54 -23.22
C ALA A 300 -12.48 0.44 -23.95
N ARG A 301 -12.34 1.71 -23.57
CA ARG A 301 -12.83 2.82 -24.34
C ARG A 301 -11.84 3.13 -25.46
N THR A 302 -12.32 3.27 -26.69
CA THR A 302 -11.59 3.87 -27.81
C THR A 302 -12.40 5.05 -28.33
N GLU A 303 -11.85 6.27 -28.26
CA GLU A 303 -12.62 7.50 -28.52
C GLU A 303 -13.90 7.53 -27.64
N ASN A 304 -15.10 7.49 -28.22
CA ASN A 304 -16.35 7.48 -27.47
C ASN A 304 -17.03 6.09 -27.47
N ARG A 305 -16.30 5.01 -27.74
CA ARG A 305 -16.82 3.64 -27.89
C ARG A 305 -16.29 2.70 -26.82
N LEU A 306 -17.10 1.75 -26.35
CA LEU A 306 -16.62 0.64 -25.50
C LEU A 306 -16.59 -0.67 -26.28
N THR A 307 -15.47 -1.36 -26.16
CA THR A 307 -15.24 -2.68 -26.76
C THR A 307 -14.76 -3.64 -25.67
N HIS A 308 -15.33 -4.85 -25.65
CA HIS A 308 -14.89 -5.91 -24.77
C HIS A 308 -13.78 -6.72 -25.46
N TYR A 309 -12.79 -7.10 -24.67
CA TYR A 309 -11.64 -7.88 -25.10
C TYR A 309 -11.50 -9.08 -24.16
N TYR A 310 -11.16 -10.22 -24.74
CA TYR A 310 -10.78 -11.40 -23.98
C TYR A 310 -9.52 -11.99 -24.57
N LYS A 311 -8.71 -12.61 -23.72
CA LYS A 311 -7.55 -13.37 -24.13
C LYS A 311 -7.83 -14.84 -23.96
N ASP A 312 -7.74 -15.57 -25.06
CA ASP A 312 -7.53 -17.02 -25.07
C ASP A 312 -6.02 -17.30 -24.99
N VAL A 313 -5.62 -18.50 -24.57
CA VAL A 313 -4.25 -18.95 -24.17
C VAL A 313 -3.10 -18.00 -24.56
N GLU A 314 -2.94 -17.65 -25.84
CA GLU A 314 -1.89 -16.73 -26.32
C GLU A 314 -2.40 -15.44 -26.98
N ASN A 315 -3.67 -15.36 -27.41
CA ASN A 315 -4.15 -14.33 -28.32
C ASN A 315 -5.30 -13.50 -27.72
N TRP A 316 -5.24 -12.20 -27.96
CA TRP A 316 -6.33 -11.29 -27.63
C TRP A 316 -7.34 -11.19 -28.77
N PHE A 317 -8.61 -11.24 -28.40
CA PHE A 317 -9.76 -11.09 -29.28
C PHE A 317 -10.59 -9.90 -28.83
N ALA A 318 -11.13 -9.16 -29.81
CA ALA A 318 -12.10 -8.10 -29.59
C ALA A 318 -13.48 -8.63 -29.94
N THR A 319 -14.49 -8.28 -29.14
CA THR A 319 -15.89 -8.42 -29.56
C THR A 319 -16.35 -7.18 -30.33
N ASP A 320 -17.61 -7.17 -30.74
CA ASP A 320 -18.23 -5.97 -31.26
C ASP A 320 -18.22 -4.83 -30.23
N THR A 321 -18.17 -3.60 -30.74
CA THR A 321 -18.42 -2.40 -29.94
C THR A 321 -19.85 -2.45 -29.40
N PHE A 322 -20.01 -2.33 -28.09
CA PHE A 322 -21.32 -2.47 -27.45
C PHE A 322 -21.88 -1.16 -26.89
N ALA A 323 -21.07 -0.11 -26.80
CA ALA A 323 -21.53 1.20 -26.36
C ALA A 323 -20.86 2.34 -27.16
N HIS A 324 -21.59 3.44 -27.28
CA HIS A 324 -21.17 4.70 -27.89
C HIS A 324 -21.45 5.86 -26.94
N SER A 325 -20.90 7.04 -27.23
CA SER A 325 -21.12 8.27 -26.46
C SER A 325 -20.63 8.19 -25.01
N VAL A 326 -19.50 7.51 -24.80
CA VAL A 326 -18.86 7.36 -23.47
C VAL A 326 -17.59 8.20 -23.32
N THR A 327 -17.19 8.45 -22.08
CA THR A 327 -15.95 9.14 -21.73
C THR A 327 -15.31 8.54 -20.47
N GLY A 328 -14.03 8.84 -20.23
CA GLY A 328 -13.28 8.36 -19.07
C GLY A 328 -12.90 6.87 -19.15
N THR A 329 -12.54 6.30 -18.00
CA THR A 329 -12.13 4.89 -17.90
C THR A 329 -13.33 4.04 -17.48
N PRO A 330 -13.67 2.96 -18.22
CA PRO A 330 -14.74 2.06 -17.83
C PRO A 330 -14.34 1.25 -16.58
N LEU A 331 -15.30 1.03 -15.69
CA LEU A 331 -15.23 0.01 -14.66
C LEU A 331 -15.80 -1.28 -15.24
N PHE A 332 -15.14 -2.40 -14.96
CA PHE A 332 -15.54 -3.72 -15.44
C PHE A 332 -15.45 -4.72 -14.30
N TYR A 333 -16.46 -5.58 -14.19
CA TYR A 333 -16.65 -6.52 -13.09
C TYR A 333 -17.37 -7.77 -13.59
N GLU A 334 -17.02 -8.96 -13.07
CA GLU A 334 -17.82 -10.18 -13.20
C GLU A 334 -18.48 -10.47 -11.85
N GLY A 335 -19.82 -10.45 -11.82
CA GLY A 335 -20.61 -10.77 -10.64
C GLY A 335 -20.61 -12.25 -10.29
N ASP A 336 -21.12 -12.59 -9.09
CA ASP A 336 -21.14 -13.97 -8.61
C ASP A 336 -22.03 -14.89 -9.44
N SER A 337 -23.06 -14.30 -10.06
CA SER A 337 -23.91 -14.98 -11.03
C SER A 337 -23.22 -15.24 -12.37
N GLY A 338 -21.97 -14.80 -12.57
CA GLY A 338 -21.19 -14.87 -13.81
C GLY A 338 -21.62 -13.88 -14.89
N TYR A 339 -22.42 -12.87 -14.53
CA TYR A 339 -22.72 -11.75 -15.43
C TYR A 339 -21.59 -10.75 -15.46
N PHE A 340 -21.38 -10.16 -16.62
CA PHE A 340 -20.49 -9.02 -16.75
C PHE A 340 -21.24 -7.73 -16.53
N ASP A 341 -20.64 -6.83 -15.77
CA ASP A 341 -21.16 -5.51 -15.49
C ASP A 341 -20.10 -4.45 -15.82
N VAL A 342 -20.53 -3.41 -16.51
CA VAL A 342 -19.70 -2.29 -16.95
C VAL A 342 -20.35 -0.99 -16.54
N ALA A 343 -19.59 -0.08 -15.94
CA ALA A 343 -20.03 1.29 -15.69
C ALA A 343 -19.06 2.29 -16.30
N CYS A 344 -19.58 3.30 -17.00
CA CYS A 344 -18.75 4.32 -17.64
C CYS A 344 -19.48 5.66 -17.67
N ALA A 345 -18.70 6.75 -17.69
CA ALA A 345 -19.26 8.08 -17.82
C ALA A 345 -19.74 8.31 -19.26
N LEU A 346 -20.81 9.11 -19.42
CA LEU A 346 -21.32 9.52 -20.73
C LEU A 346 -20.70 10.85 -21.15
N ASP A 347 -20.51 11.06 -22.45
CA ASP A 347 -19.96 12.30 -23.00
C ASP A 347 -20.84 13.54 -22.74
N ARG A 348 -22.15 13.34 -22.62
CA ARG A 348 -23.16 14.36 -22.24
C ARG A 348 -23.40 14.45 -20.73
N GLY A 349 -22.60 13.73 -19.93
CA GLY A 349 -22.71 13.71 -18.47
C GLY A 349 -23.57 12.58 -17.91
N GLY A 350 -23.36 12.28 -16.63
CA GLY A 350 -23.91 11.10 -15.97
C GLY A 350 -23.08 9.82 -16.14
N ILE A 351 -23.55 8.75 -15.50
CA ILE A 351 -22.95 7.40 -15.57
C ILE A 351 -24.00 6.42 -16.07
N ALA A 352 -23.61 5.58 -17.02
CA ALA A 352 -24.41 4.48 -17.52
C ALA A 352 -23.80 3.13 -17.15
N HIS A 353 -24.68 2.14 -17.07
CA HIS A 353 -24.39 0.74 -16.80
C HIS A 353 -24.78 -0.12 -18.01
N TRP A 354 -23.94 -1.09 -18.32
CA TRP A 354 -24.19 -2.15 -19.29
C TRP A 354 -23.91 -3.49 -18.63
N TRP A 355 -24.58 -4.53 -19.09
CA TRP A 355 -24.31 -5.87 -18.61
C TRP A 355 -24.43 -6.92 -19.72
N ARG A 356 -23.84 -8.09 -19.51
CA ARG A 356 -23.92 -9.21 -20.44
C ARG A 356 -24.12 -10.52 -19.70
N ASP A 357 -25.10 -11.30 -20.15
CA ASP A 357 -25.25 -12.68 -19.74
C ASP A 357 -24.19 -13.56 -20.41
N ASN A 358 -23.23 -13.99 -19.61
CA ASN A 358 -22.11 -14.82 -20.03
C ASN A 358 -22.40 -16.32 -20.03
N TYR A 359 -23.63 -16.75 -19.75
CA TYR A 359 -24.10 -18.12 -20.00
C TYR A 359 -24.92 -18.19 -21.29
N SER A 360 -25.57 -17.10 -21.68
CA SER A 360 -26.28 -17.00 -22.96
C SER A 360 -25.38 -17.33 -24.15
N ARG A 361 -25.89 -18.12 -25.10
CA ARG A 361 -25.17 -18.46 -26.35
C ARG A 361 -24.92 -17.23 -27.22
N LYS A 362 -25.77 -16.21 -27.12
CA LYS A 362 -25.69 -14.98 -27.94
C LYS A 362 -24.71 -13.94 -27.40
N LYS A 363 -24.30 -14.04 -26.12
CA LYS A 363 -23.40 -13.09 -25.44
C LYS A 363 -23.74 -11.62 -25.74
N THR A 364 -25.03 -11.28 -25.68
CA THR A 364 -25.50 -9.94 -26.03
C THR A 364 -25.29 -8.97 -24.86
N TRP A 365 -24.72 -7.80 -25.15
CA TRP A 365 -24.66 -6.69 -24.20
C TRP A 365 -26.01 -5.97 -24.12
N TYR A 366 -26.43 -5.64 -22.91
CA TYR A 366 -27.66 -4.92 -22.59
C TYR A 366 -27.33 -3.57 -21.95
N GLY A 367 -28.16 -2.55 -22.22
CA GLY A 367 -27.97 -1.17 -21.76
C GLY A 367 -28.03 -0.16 -22.91
N PRO A 368 -27.71 1.13 -22.67
CA PRO A 368 -27.34 1.69 -21.37
C PRO A 368 -28.53 1.82 -20.41
N THR A 369 -28.34 1.41 -19.16
CA THR A 369 -29.21 1.81 -18.05
C THR A 369 -28.53 2.96 -17.30
N ILE A 370 -29.21 4.08 -17.13
CA ILE A 370 -28.63 5.23 -16.43
C ILE A 370 -28.53 4.94 -14.94
N ILE A 371 -27.32 4.94 -14.38
CA ILE A 371 -27.10 4.85 -12.93
C ILE A 371 -27.46 6.19 -12.29
N THR A 372 -26.93 7.27 -12.87
CA THR A 372 -27.13 8.64 -12.38
C THR A 372 -26.93 9.64 -13.50
N LYS A 373 -27.73 10.72 -13.49
CA LYS A 373 -27.54 11.87 -14.38
C LYS A 373 -26.50 12.86 -13.82
N GLN A 374 -26.01 12.63 -12.61
CA GLN A 374 -25.01 13.48 -11.99
C GLN A 374 -23.62 13.20 -12.57
N ASN A 375 -22.85 14.27 -12.80
CA ASN A 375 -21.45 14.14 -13.18
C ASN A 375 -20.63 13.74 -11.96
N VAL A 376 -20.35 12.44 -11.86
CA VAL A 376 -19.52 11.86 -10.80
C VAL A 376 -18.35 11.12 -11.43
N LYS A 377 -17.21 11.05 -10.75
CA LYS A 377 -16.08 10.24 -11.19
C LYS A 377 -16.32 8.78 -10.81
N PRO A 378 -16.38 7.82 -11.75
CA PRO A 378 -16.50 6.40 -11.44
C PRO A 378 -15.33 5.93 -10.58
N LEU A 379 -15.62 5.32 -9.43
CA LEU A 379 -14.61 4.68 -8.59
C LEU A 379 -14.78 3.17 -8.60
N ILE A 380 -15.90 2.65 -8.11
CA ILE A 380 -16.07 1.20 -7.88
C ILE A 380 -17.37 0.71 -8.51
N LEU A 381 -17.31 -0.51 -9.06
CA LEU A 381 -18.45 -1.32 -9.46
C LEU A 381 -18.21 -2.73 -8.90
N THR A 382 -19.09 -3.21 -8.04
CA THR A 382 -18.96 -4.54 -7.40
C THR A 382 -20.33 -5.01 -6.93
N GLN A 383 -20.42 -6.23 -6.41
CA GLN A 383 -21.62 -6.78 -5.78
C GLN A 383 -21.52 -6.74 -4.25
N LEU A 384 -22.64 -6.46 -3.58
CA LEU A 384 -22.81 -6.59 -2.13
C LEU A 384 -23.09 -8.05 -1.77
N ASN A 385 -22.87 -8.42 -0.49
CA ASN A 385 -23.21 -9.76 0.03
C ASN A 385 -24.70 -10.11 -0.10
N THR A 386 -25.57 -9.12 -0.27
CA THR A 386 -27.00 -9.30 -0.54
C THR A 386 -27.29 -9.72 -1.99
N GLY A 387 -26.27 -9.75 -2.85
CA GLY A 387 -26.38 -10.02 -4.29
C GLY A 387 -26.66 -8.79 -5.13
N ASN A 388 -26.93 -7.62 -4.54
CA ASN A 388 -27.19 -6.40 -5.29
C ASN A 388 -25.89 -5.75 -5.80
N LEU A 389 -25.89 -5.31 -7.06
CA LEU A 389 -24.79 -4.52 -7.60
C LEU A 389 -24.73 -3.12 -6.96
N ILE A 390 -23.53 -2.67 -6.59
CA ILE A 390 -23.25 -1.34 -6.06
C ILE A 390 -22.26 -0.58 -6.96
N PHE A 391 -22.58 0.67 -7.22
CA PHE A 391 -21.71 1.63 -7.90
C PHE A 391 -21.35 2.75 -6.92
N ILE A 392 -20.07 3.10 -6.86
CA ILE A 392 -19.56 4.20 -6.02
C ILE A 392 -18.86 5.21 -6.93
N GLY A 393 -19.23 6.48 -6.76
CA GLY A 393 -18.66 7.60 -7.50
C GLY A 393 -18.33 8.79 -6.60
N LEU A 394 -17.38 9.61 -7.04
CA LEU A 394 -16.96 10.82 -6.32
C LEU A 394 -17.58 12.07 -6.95
N LYS A 395 -18.21 12.92 -6.13
CA LYS A 395 -18.69 14.25 -6.53
C LYS A 395 -18.23 15.29 -5.53
N GLU A 396 -17.45 16.28 -5.97
CA GLU A 396 -17.03 17.43 -5.13
C GLU A 396 -16.48 17.01 -3.75
N ASN A 397 -15.69 15.93 -3.73
CA ASN A 397 -15.10 15.27 -2.55
C ASN A 397 -16.01 14.38 -1.69
N ASN A 398 -17.29 14.22 -2.03
CA ASN A 398 -18.17 13.27 -1.35
C ASN A 398 -18.27 11.97 -2.13
N LEU A 399 -18.12 10.84 -1.43
CA LEU A 399 -18.48 9.54 -1.96
C LEU A 399 -20.01 9.45 -2.00
N LEU A 400 -20.51 9.03 -3.15
CA LEU A 400 -21.92 8.74 -3.36
C LEU A 400 -22.00 7.30 -3.86
N TYR A 401 -23.00 6.57 -3.41
CA TYR A 401 -23.24 5.22 -3.91
C TYR A 401 -24.67 5.01 -4.40
N TRP A 402 -24.81 4.06 -5.31
CA TRP A 402 -26.06 3.62 -5.88
C TRP A 402 -26.12 2.10 -5.83
N ILE A 403 -27.30 1.56 -5.52
CA ILE A 403 -27.53 0.12 -5.43
C ILE A 403 -28.57 -0.25 -6.49
N ARG A 404 -28.28 -1.29 -7.29
CA ARG A 404 -29.20 -1.87 -8.25
C ARG A 404 -30.14 -2.85 -7.53
N ASP A 405 -31.44 -2.74 -7.78
CA ASP A 405 -32.46 -3.59 -7.17
C ASP A 405 -32.59 -4.93 -7.92
N ASP A 406 -31.66 -5.86 -7.65
CA ASP A 406 -31.53 -7.13 -8.36
C ASP A 406 -32.58 -8.17 -7.97
N GLY A 407 -33.40 -7.88 -6.95
CA GLY A 407 -34.52 -8.72 -6.52
C GLY A 407 -35.88 -8.33 -7.10
N LYS A 408 -36.00 -7.18 -7.78
CA LYS A 408 -37.29 -6.67 -8.28
C LYS A 408 -37.19 -5.93 -9.61
N THR A 409 -36.65 -4.71 -9.60
CA THR A 409 -36.84 -3.76 -10.72
C THR A 409 -35.64 -3.64 -11.64
N TRP A 410 -34.47 -4.15 -11.23
CA TRP A 410 -33.18 -3.94 -11.90
C TRP A 410 -32.79 -2.47 -12.07
N GLY A 411 -33.51 -1.57 -11.40
CA GLY A 411 -33.26 -0.14 -11.40
C GLY A 411 -32.22 0.26 -10.36
N TRP A 412 -31.45 1.30 -10.65
CA TRP A 412 -30.50 1.90 -9.73
C TRP A 412 -31.22 2.86 -8.76
N LYS A 413 -30.94 2.73 -7.46
CA LYS A 413 -31.43 3.61 -6.40
C LYS A 413 -30.26 4.38 -5.79
N GLY A 414 -30.48 5.65 -5.48
CA GLY A 414 -29.48 6.57 -4.93
C GLY A 414 -29.59 7.98 -5.52
N PRO A 415 -28.62 8.88 -5.27
CA PRO A 415 -27.43 8.63 -4.46
C PRO A 415 -27.78 8.41 -2.99
N PHE A 416 -27.00 7.56 -2.34
CA PHE A 416 -26.87 7.50 -0.91
C PHE A 416 -25.51 8.10 -0.51
N HIS A 417 -25.41 8.53 0.76
CA HIS A 417 -24.21 9.13 1.34
C HIS A 417 -23.48 8.13 2.23
#